data_AF-A0A7C7W1N6-F1
#
_entry.id   AF-A0A7C7W1N6-F1
#
_cell.length_a   1.000
_cell.length_b   1.000
_cell.length_c   1.000
_cell.angle_alpha   90.00
_cell.angle_beta   90.00
_cell.angle_gamma   90.00
#
_symmetry.space_group_name_H-M   'P 1'
#
loop_
_entity.id
_entity.type
_entity.pdbx_description
1 polymer ?
#
loop_
_entity_poly.entity_id
_entity_poly.type
_entity_poly.pdbx_seq_one_letter_code
_entity_poly.pdbx_strand_id
1 'polypeptide(L)'
;MAIYFFVSVSSDYHLFSENIDKIKTLGIEAEVNYISDFPQFESTLNSKDVLVSRNFGGLSFQGEMLTRINSIAKKNRIPFLCLPGFKNDDPSVLSLSTAPLEVCNQLLSYYESFSSQNLRESLKYLSDLYLGTSLRWMEPEIYPEFGTLSEYENTLANLKSDKSKKKVIAILFYRSHFLANDFEPIQTIINAVEKSGSIALPIFCSMM
;
A
#
# COMPACT_ATOMS: atom_id res chain seq x y z
N MET A 1 20.57 9.46 7.90
CA MET A 1 20.19 8.87 6.61
C MET A 1 19.09 7.88 6.91
N ALA A 2 17.87 8.33 6.71
CA ALA A 2 16.68 7.53 6.95
C ALA A 2 15.65 7.79 5.85
N ILE A 3 14.70 6.89 5.72
CA ILE A 3 13.52 7.06 4.88
C ILE A 3 12.36 7.53 5.75
N TYR A 4 11.87 8.74 5.51
CA TYR A 4 10.75 9.31 6.24
C TYR A 4 9.48 9.22 5.39
N PHE A 5 8.48 8.50 5.90
CA PHE A 5 7.14 8.42 5.32
C PHE A 5 6.20 9.40 6.01
N PHE A 6 5.47 10.17 5.21
CA PHE A 6 4.41 11.07 5.65
C PHE A 6 3.07 10.64 5.04
N VAL A 7 2.15 10.20 5.88
CA VAL A 7 0.85 9.65 5.44
C VAL A 7 -0.30 10.53 5.92
N SER A 8 -1.41 10.53 5.17
CA SER A 8 -2.59 11.32 5.53
C SER A 8 -3.69 10.52 6.23
N VAL A 9 -3.57 9.19 6.33
CA VAL A 9 -4.60 8.30 6.89
C VAL A 9 -4.00 7.29 7.88
N SER A 10 -4.79 6.90 8.88
CA SER A 10 -4.34 5.99 9.94
C SER A 10 -4.10 4.55 9.46
N SER A 11 -4.86 4.07 8.47
CA SER A 11 -4.67 2.74 7.90
C SER A 11 -3.26 2.55 7.32
N ASP A 12 -2.77 3.56 6.60
CA ASP A 12 -1.40 3.59 6.10
C ASP A 12 -0.41 3.60 7.24
N TYR A 13 -0.62 4.51 8.22
CA TYR A 13 0.28 4.64 9.37
C TYR A 13 0.48 3.30 10.08
N HIS A 14 -0.61 2.57 10.36
CA HIS A 14 -0.55 1.27 11.01
C HIS A 14 0.24 0.25 10.18
N LEU A 15 -0.08 0.09 8.89
CA LEU A 15 0.58 -0.88 8.04
C LEU A 15 2.07 -0.57 7.84
N PHE A 16 2.41 0.71 7.67
CA PHE A 16 3.80 1.17 7.62
C PHE A 16 4.54 0.85 8.91
N SER A 17 3.95 1.17 10.07
CA SER A 17 4.56 0.92 11.38
C SER A 17 4.90 -0.56 11.59
N GLU A 18 3.96 -1.46 11.28
CA GLU A 18 4.14 -2.91 11.42
C GLU A 18 5.28 -3.49 10.56
N ASN A 19 5.59 -2.84 9.43
CA ASN A 19 6.60 -3.31 8.49
C ASN A 19 7.94 -2.58 8.64
N ILE A 20 7.95 -1.32 9.10
CA ILE A 20 9.16 -0.56 9.36
C ILE A 20 10.00 -1.23 10.45
N ASP A 21 9.39 -1.73 11.53
CA ASP A 21 10.14 -2.42 12.59
C ASP A 21 10.89 -3.65 12.07
N LYS A 22 10.25 -4.42 11.18
CA LYS A 22 10.86 -5.58 10.53
C LYS A 22 12.01 -5.16 9.62
N ILE A 23 11.88 -4.05 8.92
CA ILE A 23 12.89 -3.55 7.99
C ILE A 23 14.08 -2.90 8.70
N LYS A 24 13.87 -2.27 9.87
CA LYS A 24 14.97 -1.80 10.73
C LYS A 24 15.95 -2.91 11.10
N THR A 25 15.47 -4.15 11.25
CA THR A 25 16.35 -5.31 11.48
C THR A 25 17.31 -5.62 10.32
N LEU A 26 17.01 -5.10 9.12
CA LEU A 26 17.87 -5.21 7.94
C LEU A 26 18.86 -4.05 7.81
N GLY A 27 18.95 -3.17 8.82
CA GLY A 27 19.85 -2.01 8.82
C GLY A 27 19.33 -0.81 8.04
N ILE A 28 18.04 -0.78 7.70
CA ILE A 28 17.40 0.38 7.06
C ILE A 28 16.77 1.25 8.14
N GLU A 29 17.26 2.47 8.32
CA GLU A 29 16.59 3.47 9.14
C GLU A 29 15.36 4.02 8.38
N ALA A 30 14.17 3.82 8.93
CA ALA A 30 12.92 4.31 8.37
C ALA A 30 11.93 4.70 9.47
N GLU A 31 11.10 5.70 9.21
CA GLU A 31 10.08 6.18 10.13
C GLU A 31 8.80 6.54 9.36
N VAL A 32 7.63 6.29 9.97
CA VAL A 32 6.35 6.75 9.44
C VAL A 32 5.73 7.74 10.41
N ASN A 33 5.21 8.83 9.85
CA ASN A 33 4.63 9.95 10.57
C ASN A 33 3.37 10.42 9.86
N TYR A 34 2.49 11.14 10.56
CA TYR A 34 1.43 11.85 9.87
C TYR A 34 2.01 13.06 9.13
N ILE A 35 1.42 13.41 7.99
CA ILE A 35 1.83 14.60 7.23
C ILE A 35 1.78 15.88 8.08
N SER A 36 0.87 15.96 9.05
CA SER A 36 0.77 17.05 10.02
C SER A 36 2.01 17.21 10.90
N ASP A 37 2.81 16.15 11.07
CA ASP A 37 3.98 16.13 11.96
C ASP A 37 5.24 16.62 11.26
N PHE A 38 5.22 16.80 9.93
CA PHE A 38 6.37 17.23 9.13
C PHE A 38 7.14 18.44 9.69
N PRO A 39 6.50 19.51 10.22
CA PRO A 39 7.20 20.66 10.78
C PRO A 39 8.23 20.31 11.87
N GLN A 40 8.08 19.18 12.55
CA GLN A 40 8.99 18.73 13.62
C GLN A 40 10.34 18.22 13.07
N PHE A 41 10.38 17.82 11.79
CA PHE A 41 11.55 17.20 11.15
C PHE A 41 12.40 18.22 10.37
N GLU A 42 11.90 19.42 10.08
CA GLU A 42 12.52 20.36 9.14
C GLU A 42 13.98 20.71 9.46
N SER A 43 14.32 20.75 10.75
CA SER A 43 15.66 21.10 11.23
C SER A 43 16.63 19.92 11.28
N THR A 44 16.14 18.67 11.21
CA THR A 44 16.95 17.45 11.33
C THR A 44 17.24 16.79 9.98
N LEU A 45 16.42 17.09 8.97
CA LEU A 45 16.57 16.55 7.62
C LEU A 45 17.84 17.03 6.91
N ASN A 46 18.54 16.13 6.24
CA ASN A 46 19.75 16.40 5.50
C ASN A 46 19.74 15.70 4.11
N SER A 47 20.71 16.04 3.26
CA SER A 47 20.76 15.58 1.86
C SER A 47 20.95 14.07 1.66
N LYS A 48 21.18 13.30 2.73
CA LYS A 48 21.27 11.84 2.67
C LYS A 48 19.94 11.15 2.96
N ASP A 49 18.93 11.87 3.46
CA ASP A 49 17.64 11.29 3.78
C ASP A 49 16.78 11.10 2.52
N VAL A 50 15.65 10.40 2.66
CA VAL A 50 14.65 10.25 1.60
C VAL A 50 13.29 10.58 2.19
N LEU A 51 12.51 11.42 1.50
CA LEU A 51 11.15 11.74 1.89
C LEU A 51 10.18 11.02 0.96
N VAL A 52 9.17 10.39 1.53
CA VAL A 52 8.06 9.81 0.80
C VAL A 52 6.78 10.34 1.43
N SER A 53 5.84 10.81 0.61
CA SER A 53 4.48 11.07 1.09
C SER A 53 3.47 10.24 0.32
N ARG A 54 2.44 9.77 1.01
CA ARG A 54 1.28 9.09 0.41
C ARG A 54 0.01 9.73 0.94
N ASN A 55 -0.73 10.39 0.06
CA ASN A 55 -1.78 11.34 0.47
C ASN A 55 -3.06 11.15 -0.31
N PHE A 56 -4.18 11.15 0.41
CA PHE A 56 -5.52 11.06 -0.16
C PHE A 56 -6.15 12.46 -0.30
N GLY A 57 -6.91 12.67 -1.37
CA GLY A 57 -7.68 13.89 -1.59
C GLY A 57 -6.95 14.99 -2.36
N GLY A 58 -5.82 14.66 -2.98
CA GLY A 58 -5.08 15.55 -3.87
C GLY A 58 -4.52 16.83 -3.22
N LEU A 59 -4.16 17.80 -4.06
CA LEU A 59 -3.60 19.07 -3.59
C LEU A 59 -4.63 19.95 -2.86
N SER A 60 -5.93 19.73 -3.06
CA SER A 60 -6.98 20.50 -2.37
C SER A 60 -7.02 20.24 -0.87
N PHE A 61 -6.59 19.05 -0.41
CA PHE A 61 -6.65 18.69 1.00
C PHE A 61 -5.31 18.90 1.73
N GLN A 62 -4.20 18.48 1.11
CA GLN A 62 -2.86 18.52 1.73
C GLN A 62 -1.86 19.45 1.01
N GLY A 63 -2.31 20.24 0.03
CA GLY A 63 -1.42 20.98 -0.87
C GLY A 63 -0.44 21.94 -0.18
N GLU A 64 -0.87 22.62 0.89
CA GLU A 64 0.03 23.51 1.65
C GLU A 64 1.20 22.73 2.25
N MET A 65 0.92 21.63 2.95
CA MET A 65 1.97 20.82 3.59
C MET A 65 2.84 20.13 2.54
N LEU A 66 2.26 19.60 1.46
CA LEU A 66 3.04 18.98 0.38
C LEU A 66 3.97 19.98 -0.34
N THR A 67 3.50 21.21 -0.54
CA THR A 67 4.32 22.29 -1.12
C THR A 67 5.44 22.70 -0.17
N ARG A 68 5.17 22.71 1.14
CA ARG A 68 6.18 22.95 2.18
C ARG A 68 7.26 21.87 2.19
N ILE A 69 6.87 20.59 2.16
CA ILE A 69 7.80 19.46 2.03
C ILE A 69 8.63 19.59 0.76
N ASN A 70 8.01 19.86 -0.40
CA ASN A 70 8.72 20.06 -1.67
C ASN A 70 9.77 21.17 -1.58
N SER A 71 9.42 22.30 -0.98
CA SER A 71 10.31 23.45 -0.85
C SER A 71 11.55 23.11 -0.02
N ILE A 72 11.37 22.40 1.10
CA ILE A 72 12.48 21.96 1.97
C ILE A 72 13.32 20.89 1.28
N ALA A 73 12.69 19.90 0.64
CA ALA A 73 13.37 18.86 -0.12
C ALA A 73 14.26 19.46 -1.22
N LYS A 74 13.74 20.41 -2.00
CA LYS A 74 14.52 21.12 -3.03
C LYS A 74 15.71 21.89 -2.43
N LYS A 75 15.46 22.66 -1.36
CA LYS A 75 16.49 23.46 -0.69
C LYS A 75 17.64 22.59 -0.16
N ASN A 76 17.31 21.46 0.44
CA ASN A 76 18.26 20.55 1.06
C ASN A 76 18.78 19.46 0.12
N ARG A 77 18.32 19.42 -1.14
CA ARG A 77 18.62 18.40 -2.15
C ARG A 77 18.28 16.97 -1.68
N ILE A 78 17.13 16.84 -1.04
CA ILE A 78 16.60 15.56 -0.55
C ILE A 78 15.68 14.98 -1.63
N PRO A 79 15.86 13.71 -2.01
CA PRO A 79 14.88 13.00 -2.83
C PRO A 79 13.51 13.00 -2.13
N PHE A 80 12.50 13.50 -2.83
CA PHE A 80 11.12 13.52 -2.36
C PHE A 80 10.22 12.84 -3.39
N LEU A 81 9.55 11.78 -2.94
CA LEU A 81 8.52 11.06 -3.68
C LEU A 81 7.16 11.49 -3.14
N CYS A 82 6.49 12.39 -3.86
CA CYS A 82 5.19 12.91 -3.47
C CYS A 82 4.10 12.09 -4.16
N LEU A 83 3.56 11.09 -3.49
CA LEU A 83 2.67 10.10 -4.10
C LEU A 83 1.21 10.34 -3.72
N PRO A 84 0.27 10.17 -4.67
CA PRO A 84 -1.14 10.05 -4.35
C PRO A 84 -1.45 8.76 -3.58
N GLY A 85 -2.59 8.74 -2.88
CA GLY A 85 -3.11 7.56 -2.19
C GLY A 85 -3.54 6.46 -3.14
N PHE A 86 -4.03 6.82 -4.33
CA PHE A 86 -4.37 5.88 -5.40
C PHE A 86 -3.77 6.31 -6.73
N LYS A 87 -3.53 5.34 -7.62
CA LYS A 87 -2.96 5.58 -8.96
C LYS A 87 -3.77 6.58 -9.79
N ASN A 88 -5.10 6.57 -9.62
CA ASN A 88 -6.03 7.42 -10.37
C ASN A 88 -6.46 8.68 -9.59
N ASP A 89 -5.81 8.98 -8.46
CA ASP A 89 -6.04 10.24 -7.74
C ASP A 89 -5.42 11.42 -8.52
N ASP A 90 -5.46 12.61 -7.93
CA ASP A 90 -4.94 13.86 -8.50
C ASP A 90 -3.47 13.73 -8.99
N PRO A 91 -3.22 13.73 -10.32
CA PRO A 91 -1.88 13.56 -10.87
C PRO A 91 -0.97 14.77 -10.57
N SER A 92 -1.54 15.91 -10.19
CA SER A 92 -0.75 17.09 -9.81
C SER A 92 0.06 16.87 -8.53
N VAL A 93 -0.32 15.90 -7.68
CA VAL A 93 0.47 15.49 -6.50
C VAL A 93 1.85 15.01 -6.92
N LEU A 94 1.95 14.21 -7.99
CA LEU A 94 3.23 13.69 -8.49
C LEU A 94 4.17 14.80 -8.94
N SER A 95 3.65 15.93 -9.43
CA SER A 95 4.45 17.07 -9.89
C SER A 95 5.27 17.74 -8.79
N LEU A 96 4.93 17.48 -7.52
CA LEU A 96 5.69 17.93 -6.35
C LEU A 96 6.84 16.98 -5.98
N SER A 97 7.04 15.87 -6.70
CA SER A 97 8.20 15.01 -6.50
C SER A 97 9.48 15.70 -6.97
N THR A 98 10.59 15.45 -6.28
CA THR A 98 11.94 15.81 -6.72
C THR A 98 12.75 14.60 -7.21
N ALA A 99 12.29 13.39 -6.88
CA ALA A 99 12.82 12.15 -7.42
C ALA A 99 12.41 11.94 -8.89
N PRO A 100 13.16 11.11 -9.65
CA PRO A 100 12.77 10.75 -11.01
C PRO A 100 11.38 10.09 -11.07
N LEU A 101 10.64 10.36 -12.15
CA LEU A 101 9.26 9.88 -12.32
C LEU A 101 9.19 8.35 -12.32
N GLU A 102 10.21 7.69 -12.86
CA GLU A 102 10.32 6.23 -12.90
C GLU A 102 10.33 5.63 -11.49
N VAL A 103 11.03 6.27 -10.54
CA VAL A 103 11.09 5.84 -9.14
C VAL A 103 9.73 6.04 -8.46
N CYS A 104 9.06 7.16 -8.73
CA CYS A 104 7.71 7.41 -8.21
C CYS A 104 6.70 6.37 -8.71
N ASN A 105 6.75 6.04 -10.01
CA ASN A 105 5.87 5.04 -10.61
C ASN A 105 6.14 3.64 -10.05
N GLN A 106 7.40 3.27 -9.84
CA GLN A 106 7.77 2.01 -9.19
C GLN A 106 7.17 1.91 -7.78
N LEU A 107 7.28 2.98 -6.98
CA LEU A 107 6.66 3.01 -5.65
C LEU A 107 5.14 2.94 -5.70
N LEU A 108 4.51 3.64 -6.63
CA LEU A 108 3.06 3.55 -6.84
C LEU A 108 2.64 2.10 -7.12
N SER A 109 3.38 1.37 -7.97
CA SER A 109 3.08 -0.03 -8.26
C SER A 109 3.19 -0.93 -7.02
N TYR A 110 4.15 -0.74 -6.13
CA TYR A 110 4.16 -1.45 -4.83
C TYR A 110 2.90 -1.16 -4.01
N TYR A 111 2.42 0.09 -4.04
CA TYR A 111 1.29 0.54 -3.23
C TYR A 111 -0.09 0.30 -3.86
N GLU A 112 -0.18 -0.25 -5.08
CA GLU A 112 -1.46 -0.66 -5.70
C GLU A 112 -2.14 -1.82 -4.95
N SER A 113 -1.35 -2.79 -4.50
CA SER A 113 -1.83 -3.85 -3.61
C SER A 113 -1.68 -3.48 -2.14
N PHE A 114 -0.84 -2.50 -1.82
CA PHE A 114 -0.55 -2.03 -0.47
C PHE A 114 -0.37 -3.20 0.52
N SER A 115 0.29 -4.28 0.06
CA SER A 115 0.55 -5.45 0.88
C SER A 115 1.80 -5.26 1.73
N SER A 116 1.86 -5.97 2.86
CA SER A 116 3.04 -5.96 3.73
C SER A 116 4.32 -6.40 2.99
N GLN A 117 4.22 -7.31 2.02
CA GLN A 117 5.36 -7.73 1.20
C GLN A 117 5.84 -6.60 0.29
N ASN A 118 4.93 -6.00 -0.51
CA ASN A 118 5.29 -4.92 -1.41
C ASN A 118 5.86 -3.71 -0.67
N LEU A 119 5.36 -3.43 0.53
CA LEU A 119 5.87 -2.38 1.39
C LEU A 119 7.33 -2.62 1.82
N ARG A 120 7.67 -3.86 2.18
CA ARG A 120 9.04 -4.23 2.54
C ARG A 120 9.98 -4.14 1.34
N GLU A 121 9.52 -4.57 0.17
CA GLU A 121 10.31 -4.51 -1.06
C GLU A 121 10.49 -3.05 -1.54
N SER A 122 9.49 -2.17 -1.38
CA SER A 122 9.65 -0.74 -1.71
C SER A 122 10.69 -0.05 -0.82
N LEU A 123 10.76 -0.43 0.46
CA LEU A 123 11.79 0.06 1.39
C LEU A 123 13.19 -0.39 1.00
N LYS A 124 13.35 -1.66 0.61
CA LYS A 124 14.64 -2.18 0.09
C LYS A 124 15.04 -1.46 -1.19
N TYR A 125 14.09 -1.26 -2.11
CA TYR A 125 14.31 -0.54 -3.36
C TYR A 125 14.82 0.89 -3.11
N LEU A 126 14.15 1.65 -2.25
CA LEU A 126 14.61 2.99 -1.85
C LEU A 126 15.96 2.96 -1.13
N SER A 127 16.18 1.95 -0.30
CA SER A 127 17.43 1.80 0.44
C SER A 127 18.61 1.56 -0.50
N ASP A 128 18.50 0.63 -1.43
CA ASP A 128 19.56 0.35 -2.40
C ASP A 128 19.80 1.58 -3.29
N LEU A 129 18.73 2.26 -3.71
CA LEU A 129 18.82 3.40 -4.63
C LEU A 129 19.43 4.67 -4.02
N TYR A 130 19.02 5.02 -2.79
CA TYR A 130 19.38 6.30 -2.18
C TYR A 130 20.28 6.17 -0.95
N LEU A 131 20.20 5.05 -0.23
CA LEU A 131 20.96 4.82 1.00
C LEU A 131 22.24 4.00 0.75
N GLY A 132 22.48 3.54 -0.48
CA GLY A 132 23.70 2.83 -0.87
C GLY A 132 23.82 1.44 -0.24
N THR A 133 22.71 0.82 0.13
CA THR A 133 22.68 -0.56 0.60
C THR A 133 22.72 -1.54 -0.60
N SER A 134 22.68 -2.84 -0.32
CA SER A 134 22.72 -3.89 -1.35
C SER A 134 21.82 -5.06 -0.95
N LEU A 135 20.64 -4.73 -0.41
CA LEU A 135 19.67 -5.69 0.08
C LEU A 135 18.99 -6.45 -1.06
N ARG A 136 18.95 -5.84 -2.25
CA ARG A 136 18.17 -6.23 -3.42
C ARG A 136 16.67 -6.18 -3.12
N TRP A 137 15.88 -5.88 -4.13
CA TRP A 137 14.42 -5.87 -4.04
C TRP A 137 13.83 -6.86 -5.04
N MET A 138 12.61 -7.29 -4.78
CA MET A 138 11.75 -7.96 -5.76
C MET A 138 10.81 -6.96 -6.40
N GLU A 139 10.51 -7.13 -7.69
CA GLU A 139 9.53 -6.29 -8.40
C GLU A 139 8.14 -6.33 -7.73
N PRO A 140 7.32 -5.25 -7.86
CA PRO A 140 5.99 -5.18 -7.27
C PRO A 140 5.13 -6.38 -7.65
N GLU A 141 4.64 -7.10 -6.63
CA GLU A 141 3.70 -8.18 -6.85
C GLU A 141 2.32 -7.60 -7.12
N ILE A 142 1.73 -7.98 -8.25
CA ILE A 142 0.39 -7.54 -8.66
C ILE A 142 -0.64 -8.50 -8.07
N TYR A 143 -1.60 -7.94 -7.35
CA TYR A 143 -2.72 -8.70 -6.79
C TYR A 143 -3.98 -8.38 -7.59
N PRO A 144 -4.82 -9.38 -7.92
CA PRO A 144 -6.07 -9.15 -8.64
C PRO A 144 -6.95 -8.09 -7.95
N GLU A 145 -7.63 -7.25 -8.73
CA GLU A 145 -8.58 -6.26 -8.18
C GLU A 145 -9.85 -6.91 -7.63
N PHE A 146 -10.21 -8.07 -8.17
CA PHE A 146 -11.29 -8.90 -7.69
C PHE A 146 -10.97 -10.37 -7.93
N GLY A 147 -11.60 -11.26 -7.17
CA GLY A 147 -11.35 -12.69 -7.26
C GLY A 147 -12.06 -13.47 -6.16
N THR A 148 -11.71 -14.74 -6.01
CA THR A 148 -12.18 -15.61 -4.93
C THR A 148 -10.98 -16.16 -4.17
N LEU A 149 -11.21 -16.76 -3.00
CA LEU A 149 -10.16 -17.43 -2.25
C LEU A 149 -9.69 -18.67 -3.03
N SER A 150 -8.40 -19.01 -2.95
CA SER A 150 -7.81 -20.10 -3.76
C SER A 150 -8.54 -21.44 -3.62
N GLU A 151 -9.04 -21.76 -2.43
CA GLU A 151 -9.83 -22.96 -2.16
C GLU A 151 -11.22 -22.97 -2.85
N TYR A 152 -11.72 -21.81 -3.28
CA TYR A 152 -13.00 -21.63 -3.98
C TYR A 152 -12.86 -21.42 -5.50
N GLU A 153 -11.65 -21.40 -6.05
CA GLU A 153 -11.44 -21.28 -7.51
C GLU A 153 -12.11 -22.43 -8.27
N ASN A 154 -11.95 -23.66 -7.76
CA ASN A 154 -12.61 -24.83 -8.32
C ASN A 154 -14.12 -24.77 -8.18
N THR A 155 -14.63 -24.23 -7.06
CA THR A 155 -16.07 -24.02 -6.84
C THR A 155 -16.61 -23.10 -7.93
N LEU A 156 -15.98 -21.95 -8.16
CA LEU A 156 -16.36 -21.00 -9.22
C LEU A 156 -16.34 -21.64 -10.62
N ALA A 157 -15.28 -22.39 -10.95
CA ALA A 157 -15.15 -23.06 -12.25
C ALA A 157 -16.27 -24.09 -12.50
N ASN A 158 -16.66 -24.81 -11.44
CA ASN A 158 -17.66 -25.87 -11.51
C ASN A 158 -19.11 -25.37 -11.42
N LEU A 159 -19.36 -24.11 -11.05
CA LEU A 159 -20.74 -23.57 -10.96
C LEU A 159 -21.53 -23.72 -12.27
N LYS A 160 -20.87 -23.64 -13.44
CA LYS A 160 -21.53 -23.77 -14.75
C LYS A 160 -21.91 -25.20 -15.10
N SER A 161 -21.20 -26.19 -14.55
CA SER A 161 -21.38 -27.62 -14.81
C SER A 161 -22.13 -28.34 -13.69
N ASP A 162 -22.31 -27.68 -12.54
CA ASP A 162 -23.01 -28.24 -11.40
C ASP A 162 -24.50 -28.44 -11.72
N LYS A 163 -24.93 -29.70 -11.66
CA LYS A 163 -26.34 -30.10 -11.83
C LYS A 163 -27.07 -30.15 -10.48
N SER A 164 -26.39 -29.84 -9.38
CA SER A 164 -27.00 -29.76 -8.05
C SER A 164 -28.02 -28.61 -8.01
N LYS A 165 -29.14 -28.81 -7.31
CA LYS A 165 -30.13 -27.74 -7.05
C LYS A 165 -29.72 -26.86 -5.87
N LYS A 166 -28.44 -26.87 -5.46
CA LYS A 166 -27.97 -26.10 -4.31
C LYS A 166 -28.00 -24.61 -4.66
N LYS A 167 -28.39 -23.79 -3.70
CA LYS A 167 -28.33 -22.33 -3.84
C LYS A 167 -26.87 -21.89 -3.72
N VAL A 168 -26.43 -21.01 -4.60
CA VAL A 168 -25.13 -20.34 -4.49
C VAL A 168 -25.35 -19.00 -3.81
N ILE A 169 -24.59 -18.74 -2.75
CA ILE A 169 -24.64 -17.48 -2.00
C ILE A 169 -23.26 -16.82 -2.14
N ALA A 170 -23.22 -15.72 -2.89
CA ALA A 170 -22.02 -14.90 -3.02
C ALA A 170 -21.82 -14.07 -1.74
N ILE A 171 -20.60 -14.09 -1.21
CA ILE A 171 -20.19 -13.32 -0.04
C ILE A 171 -19.18 -12.30 -0.54
N LEU A 172 -19.62 -11.06 -0.73
CA LEU A 172 -18.74 -9.99 -1.17
C LEU A 172 -18.01 -9.37 0.03
N PHE A 173 -16.69 -9.22 -0.06
CA PHE A 173 -15.89 -8.59 0.98
C PHE A 173 -14.76 -7.75 0.39
N TYR A 174 -14.19 -6.86 1.20
CA TYR A 174 -13.14 -5.97 0.74
C TYR A 174 -11.83 -6.71 0.45
N ARG A 175 -11.18 -6.37 -0.67
CA ARG A 175 -9.83 -6.87 -1.02
C ARG A 175 -8.79 -6.59 0.06
N SER A 176 -8.97 -5.58 0.91
CA SER A 176 -8.09 -5.33 2.06
C SER A 176 -7.99 -6.53 3.01
N HIS A 177 -9.10 -7.25 3.28
CA HIS A 177 -9.06 -8.48 4.07
C HIS A 177 -8.26 -9.59 3.37
N PHE A 178 -8.38 -9.69 2.04
CA PHE A 178 -7.58 -10.62 1.23
C PHE A 178 -6.08 -10.32 1.31
N LEU A 179 -5.71 -9.05 1.15
CA LEU A 179 -4.32 -8.60 1.21
C LEU A 179 -3.70 -8.72 2.61
N ALA A 180 -4.52 -8.55 3.66
CA ALA A 180 -4.11 -8.67 5.06
C ALA A 180 -4.09 -10.12 5.55
N ASN A 181 -4.57 -11.09 4.76
CA ASN A 181 -4.82 -12.46 5.20
C ASN A 181 -5.71 -12.53 6.46
N ASP A 182 -6.67 -11.59 6.57
CA ASP A 182 -7.60 -11.46 7.68
C ASP A 182 -8.99 -11.93 7.24
N PHE A 183 -9.21 -13.25 7.36
CA PHE A 183 -10.42 -13.90 6.88
C PHE A 183 -11.37 -14.35 8.00
N GLU A 184 -11.06 -14.10 9.27
CA GLU A 184 -11.84 -14.67 10.38
C GLU A 184 -13.35 -14.33 10.31
N PRO A 185 -13.75 -13.06 10.07
CA PRO A 185 -15.16 -12.73 9.94
C PRO A 185 -15.78 -13.34 8.68
N ILE A 186 -15.03 -13.40 7.58
CA ILE A 186 -15.46 -13.94 6.29
C ILE A 186 -15.70 -15.45 6.42
N GLN A 187 -14.79 -16.16 7.09
CA GLN A 187 -14.85 -17.59 7.33
C GLN A 187 -16.09 -17.97 8.16
N THR A 188 -16.46 -17.14 9.13
CA THR A 188 -17.68 -17.36 9.92
C THR A 188 -18.93 -17.35 9.05
N ILE A 189 -19.02 -16.42 8.10
CA ILE A 189 -20.16 -16.31 7.16
C ILE A 189 -20.16 -17.49 6.17
N ILE A 190 -19.00 -17.82 5.61
CA ILE A 190 -18.81 -19.00 4.74
C ILE A 190 -19.35 -20.25 5.44
N ASN A 191 -18.90 -20.52 6.66
CA ASN A 191 -19.29 -21.70 7.43
C ASN A 191 -20.81 -21.75 7.67
N ALA A 192 -21.45 -20.60 7.91
CA ALA A 192 -22.89 -20.52 8.12
C ALA A 192 -23.67 -20.83 6.83
N VAL A 193 -23.21 -20.32 5.70
CA VAL A 193 -23.79 -20.59 4.37
C VAL A 193 -23.69 -22.07 4.03
N GLU A 194 -22.51 -22.68 4.20
CA GLU A 194 -22.30 -24.10 3.88
C GLU A 194 -23.11 -25.03 4.79
N LYS A 195 -23.22 -24.71 6.09
CA LYS A 195 -24.09 -25.44 7.04
C LYS A 195 -25.58 -25.41 6.65
N SER A 196 -26.03 -24.41 5.91
CA SER A 196 -27.40 -24.35 5.37
C SER A 196 -27.65 -25.31 4.20
N GLY A 197 -26.61 -25.99 3.70
CA GLY A 197 -26.65 -26.83 2.50
C GLY A 197 -26.46 -26.05 1.19
N SER A 198 -26.23 -24.74 1.27
CA SER A 198 -25.90 -23.87 0.15
C SER A 198 -24.41 -23.91 -0.19
N ILE A 199 -24.03 -23.42 -1.37
CA ILE A 199 -22.64 -23.25 -1.79
C ILE A 199 -22.24 -21.82 -1.47
N ALA A 200 -21.19 -21.64 -0.65
CA ALA A 200 -20.58 -20.33 -0.44
C ALA A 200 -19.69 -19.96 -1.62
N LEU A 201 -19.75 -18.71 -2.06
CA LEU A 201 -18.83 -18.15 -3.04
C LEU A 201 -18.26 -16.83 -2.51
N PRO A 202 -17.15 -16.87 -1.75
CA PRO A 202 -16.50 -15.66 -1.26
C PRO A 202 -15.83 -14.92 -2.42
N ILE A 203 -16.15 -13.64 -2.60
CA ILE A 203 -15.60 -12.80 -3.65
C ILE A 203 -14.98 -11.58 -2.98
N PHE A 204 -13.69 -11.34 -3.22
CA PHE A 204 -13.06 -10.09 -2.84
C PHE A 204 -13.13 -9.10 -4.00
N CYS A 205 -13.24 -7.80 -3.70
CA CYS A 205 -13.03 -6.74 -4.67
C CYS A 205 -12.45 -5.47 -4.02
N SER A 206 -11.71 -4.68 -4.80
CA SER A 206 -11.46 -3.28 -4.49
C SER A 206 -12.75 -2.48 -4.67
N MET A 207 -12.95 -1.40 -3.92
CA MET A 207 -13.90 -0.37 -4.37
C MET A 207 -13.30 0.33 -5.59
N MET A 208 -14.10 0.45 -6.65
CA MET A 208 -13.80 1.28 -7.83
C MET A 208 -13.86 2.75 -7.49
#